data_AF-A0A9P0LU33-F1
#
_entry.id   AF-A0A9P0LU33-F1
#
_cell.length_a   1.000
_cell.length_b   1.000
_cell.length_c   1.000
_cell.angle_alpha   90.00
_cell.angle_beta   90.00
_cell.angle_gamma   90.00
#
_symmetry.space_group_name_H-M   'P 1'
#
loop_
_entity.id
_entity.type
_entity.pdbx_description
1 polymer ?
#
loop_
_entity_poly.entity_id
_entity_poly.type
_entity_poly.pdbx_seq_one_letter_code
_entity_poly.pdbx_strand_id
1 'polypeptide(L)'
;MLSWRPTVDDSEIIKQAFISQEVDEPAANIMLASISDSTIKQYSNTYKLWSKYCAENNLDVFRAPVIKVIQFQQELFFKRNHLYIQQP
;
A
#
# COMPACT_ATOMS: atom_id res chain seq x y z
N MET A 1 9.04 -15.59 1.33
CA MET A 1 9.69 -14.69 0.34
C MET A 1 8.76 -14.60 -0.86
N LEU A 2 7.89 -13.59 -0.92
CA LEU A 2 6.90 -13.44 -2.00
C LEU A 2 7.57 -12.70 -3.17
N SER A 3 7.84 -13.42 -4.25
CA SER A 3 8.29 -12.85 -5.52
C SER A 3 7.12 -12.13 -6.20
N TRP A 4 7.23 -10.82 -6.34
CA TRP A 4 6.23 -9.94 -6.98
C TRP A 4 5.84 -10.44 -8.38
N ARG A 5 4.54 -10.55 -8.64
CA ARG A 5 3.95 -10.73 -9.99
C ARG A 5 3.00 -9.56 -10.26
N PRO A 6 2.93 -9.02 -11.50
CA PRO A 6 2.11 -7.83 -11.83
C PRO A 6 0.58 -8.01 -11.73
N THR A 7 0.09 -9.12 -11.20
CA THR A 7 -1.31 -9.59 -11.32
C THR A 7 -2.02 -9.76 -9.99
N VAL A 8 -1.46 -9.29 -8.86
CA VAL A 8 -2.20 -9.31 -7.59
C VAL A 8 -3.29 -8.26 -7.68
N ASP A 9 -4.55 -8.70 -7.65
CA ASP A 9 -5.72 -7.83 -7.55
C ASP A 9 -5.52 -6.88 -6.35
N ASP A 10 -5.84 -5.60 -6.49
CA ASP A 10 -5.74 -4.61 -5.41
C ASP A 10 -6.57 -5.06 -4.19
N SER A 11 -7.65 -5.80 -4.43
CA SER A 11 -8.48 -6.43 -3.41
C SER A 11 -7.73 -7.50 -2.60
N GLU A 12 -6.88 -8.29 -3.28
CA GLU A 12 -6.08 -9.35 -2.66
C GLU A 12 -4.97 -8.75 -1.79
N ILE A 13 -4.38 -7.62 -2.19
CA ILE A 13 -3.40 -6.90 -1.34
C ILE A 13 -4.05 -6.46 -0.03
N ILE A 14 -5.27 -5.90 -0.10
CA ILE A 14 -6.01 -5.47 1.09
C ILE A 14 -6.37 -6.66 1.97
N LYS A 15 -6.84 -7.76 1.38
CA LYS A 15 -7.14 -9.00 2.10
C LYS A 15 -5.90 -9.55 2.81
N GLN A 16 -4.76 -9.62 2.14
CA GLN A 16 -3.49 -10.06 2.73
C GLN A 16 -3.04 -9.13 3.86
N ALA A 17 -3.28 -7.83 3.75
CA ALA A 17 -2.99 -6.89 4.83
C ALA A 17 -3.83 -7.18 6.10
N PHE A 18 -5.10 -7.56 5.96
CA PHE A 18 -5.92 -8.01 7.09
C PHE A 18 -5.41 -9.33 7.68
N ILE A 19 -5.14 -10.33 6.83
CA ILE A 19 -4.62 -11.63 7.26
C ILE A 19 -3.27 -11.49 7.98
N SER A 20 -2.41 -10.58 7.52
CA SER A 20 -1.12 -10.30 8.15
C SER A 20 -1.23 -9.76 9.58
N GLN A 21 -2.40 -9.23 9.94
CA GLN A 21 -2.79 -8.74 11.27
C GLN A 21 -3.63 -9.77 12.04
N GLU A 22 -3.54 -11.05 11.67
CA GLU A 22 -4.21 -12.17 12.34
C GLU A 22 -5.74 -12.17 12.22
N VAL A 23 -6.28 -11.43 11.25
CA VAL A 23 -7.70 -11.51 10.88
C VAL A 23 -7.94 -12.81 10.13
N ASP A 24 -8.94 -13.59 10.54
CA ASP A 24 -9.32 -14.82 9.83
C ASP A 24 -9.90 -14.52 8.45
N GLU A 25 -9.79 -15.49 7.53
CA GLU A 25 -10.19 -15.29 6.14
C GLU A 25 -11.67 -14.88 5.95
N PRO A 26 -12.65 -15.51 6.64
CA PRO A 26 -14.03 -15.04 6.62
C PRO A 26 -14.20 -13.57 7.02
N ALA A 27 -13.59 -13.16 8.13
CA ALA A 27 -13.63 -11.76 8.58
C ALA A 27 -12.94 -10.82 7.57
N ALA A 28 -11.79 -11.22 7.01
CA ALA A 28 -11.09 -10.44 5.99
C ALA A 28 -11.93 -10.23 4.72
N ASN A 29 -12.71 -11.24 4.29
CA ASN A 29 -13.63 -11.11 3.15
C ASN A 29 -14.78 -10.13 3.44
N ILE A 30 -15.33 -10.14 4.66
CA ILE A 30 -16.37 -9.18 5.08
C ILE A 30 -15.79 -7.75 5.11
N MET A 31 -14.60 -7.58 5.68
CA MET A 31 -13.92 -6.28 5.72
C MET A 31 -13.60 -5.76 4.31
N LEU A 32 -13.12 -6.64 3.42
CA LEU A 32 -12.88 -6.29 2.02
C LEU A 32 -14.17 -5.85 1.32
N ALA A 33 -15.29 -6.55 1.53
CA ALA A 33 -16.59 -6.22 0.96
C ALA A 33 -17.16 -4.86 1.46
N SER A 34 -16.68 -4.36 2.60
CA SER A 34 -17.05 -3.03 3.10
C SER A 34 -16.36 -1.87 2.35
N ILE A 35 -15.37 -2.17 1.50
CA ILE A 35 -14.61 -1.19 0.72
C ILE A 35 -15.17 -1.16 -0.71
N SER A 36 -15.55 0.02 -1.18
CA SER A 36 -16.06 0.16 -2.56
C SER A 36 -14.97 -0.08 -3.60
N ASP A 37 -15.35 -0.61 -4.78
CA ASP A 37 -14.43 -0.78 -5.93
C ASP A 37 -13.71 0.52 -6.29
N SER A 38 -14.39 1.66 -6.16
CA SER A 38 -13.80 2.98 -6.43
C SER A 38 -12.67 3.33 -5.46
N THR A 39 -12.85 2.99 -4.17
CA THR A 39 -11.84 3.17 -3.13
C THR A 39 -10.66 2.22 -3.34
N ILE A 40 -10.91 0.95 -3.69
CA ILE A 40 -9.87 -0.02 -4.03
C ILE A 40 -9.01 0.49 -5.19
N LYS A 41 -9.64 0.97 -6.27
CA LYS A 41 -8.95 1.54 -7.43
C LYS A 41 -8.13 2.78 -7.09
N GLN A 42 -8.62 3.65 -6.21
CA GLN A 42 -7.86 4.82 -5.76
C GLN A 42 -6.57 4.43 -5.04
N TYR A 43 -6.57 3.32 -4.29
CA TYR A 43 -5.40 2.85 -3.56
C TYR A 43 -4.37 2.11 -4.43
N SER A 44 -4.79 1.55 -5.58
CA SER A 44 -3.93 0.78 -6.51
C SER A 44 -2.57 1.43 -6.78
N ASN A 45 -2.57 2.71 -7.13
CA ASN A 45 -1.34 3.41 -7.47
C ASN A 45 -0.42 3.57 -6.25
N THR A 46 -0.99 3.92 -5.09
CA THR A 46 -0.23 4.06 -3.85
C THR A 46 0.35 2.72 -3.39
N TYR A 47 -0.37 1.61 -3.55
CA TYR A 47 0.15 0.27 -3.22
C TYR A 47 1.32 -0.14 -4.11
N LYS A 48 1.28 0.16 -5.41
CA LYS A 48 2.41 -0.09 -6.32
C LYS A 48 3.65 0.71 -5.90
N LEU A 49 3.46 1.99 -5.56
CA LEU A 49 4.53 2.85 -5.05
C LEU A 49 5.08 2.35 -3.72
N TRP A 50 4.21 1.91 -2.80
CA TRP A 50 4.60 1.35 -1.51
C TRP A 50 5.37 0.04 -1.67
N SER A 51 4.91 -0.86 -2.54
CA SER A 51 5.59 -2.12 -2.83
C SER A 51 6.98 -1.89 -3.40
N LYS A 52 7.14 -0.92 -4.31
CA LYS A 52 8.44 -0.52 -4.84
C LYS A 52 9.34 0.04 -3.73
N TYR A 53 8.81 0.96 -2.92
CA TYR A 53 9.54 1.53 -1.78
C TYR A 53 10.04 0.45 -0.82
N CYS A 54 9.20 -0.54 -0.51
CA CYS A 54 9.56 -1.66 0.34
C CYS A 54 10.68 -2.51 -0.27
N ALA A 55 10.61 -2.80 -1.57
CA ALA A 55 11.64 -3.55 -2.27
C ALA A 55 13.00 -2.82 -2.26
N GLU A 56 13.00 -1.50 -2.48
CA GLU A 56 14.21 -0.67 -2.47
C GLU A 56 14.83 -0.53 -1.08
N ASN A 57 14.01 -0.61 -0.02
CA ASN A 57 14.44 -0.44 1.37
C ASN A 57 14.54 -1.76 2.15
N ASN A 58 14.41 -2.90 1.48
CA ASN A 58 14.40 -4.24 2.09
C ASN A 58 13.38 -4.37 3.25
N LEU A 59 12.15 -3.92 3.01
CA LEU A 59 11.04 -3.96 3.95
C LEU A 59 10.01 -5.04 3.55
N ASP A 60 9.37 -5.63 4.55
CA ASP A 60 8.16 -6.42 4.34
C ASP A 60 6.97 -5.48 4.08
N VAL A 61 6.24 -5.72 2.98
CA VAL A 61 5.14 -4.87 2.53
C VAL A 61 3.99 -4.78 3.55
N PHE A 62 3.78 -5.85 4.33
CA PHE A 62 2.69 -5.96 5.29
C PHE A 62 3.15 -5.77 6.74
N ARG A 63 4.46 -5.87 7.01
CA ARG A 63 5.05 -5.79 8.36
C ARG A 63 6.07 -4.65 8.51
N ALA A 64 6.02 -3.64 7.65
CA ALA A 64 6.91 -2.50 7.77
C ALA A 64 6.64 -1.73 9.08
N PRO A 65 7.69 -1.22 9.75
CA PRO A 65 7.54 -0.32 10.89
C PRO A 65 6.74 0.92 10.51
N VAL A 66 5.89 1.41 11.43
CA VAL A 66 5.08 2.64 11.22
C VAL A 66 5.94 3.83 10.78
N ILE A 67 7.14 3.97 11.33
CA ILE A 67 8.08 5.04 10.93
C ILE A 67 8.43 4.99 9.43
N LYS A 68 8.53 3.80 8.83
CA LYS A 68 8.80 3.62 7.40
C LYS A 68 7.60 3.98 6.54
N VAL A 69 6.39 3.68 7.01
CA VAL A 69 5.15 4.09 6.34
C VAL A 69 5.04 5.62 6.33
N ILE A 70 5.34 6.29 7.45
CA ILE A 70 5.32 7.75 7.55
C ILE A 70 6.38 8.37 6.62
N GLN A 71 7.60 7.83 6.60
CA GLN A 71 8.67 8.30 5.70
C GLN A 71 8.25 8.22 4.23
N PHE A 72 7.65 7.09 3.82
CA PHE A 72 7.11 6.94 2.47
C PHE A 72 6.02 7.99 2.15
N GLN A 73 5.09 8.21 3.07
CA GLN A 73 4.04 9.23 2.87
C GLN A 73 4.62 10.65 2.75
N GLN A 74 5.64 10.96 3.55
CA GLN A 74 6.38 12.23 3.43
C GLN A 74 7.05 12.37 2.07
N GLU A 75 7.72 11.33 1.58
CA GLU A 75 8.33 11.35 0.24
C GLU A 75 7.31 11.56 -0.88
N LEU A 76 6.14 10.92 -0.80
CA LEU A 76 5.06 11.14 -1.76
C LEU A 76 4.54 12.57 -1.71
N PHE A 77 4.34 13.11 -0.50
CA PHE A 77 3.88 14.48 -0.31
C PHE A 77 4.87 15.48 -0.90
N PHE A 78 6.16 15.36 -0.57
CA PHE A 78 7.18 16.26 -1.11
C PHE A 78 7.33 16.09 -2.62
N LYS A 79 7.38 14.86 -3.17
CA LYS A 79 7.46 14.64 -4.63
C LYS A 79 6.28 15.29 -5.38
N ARG A 80 5.07 15.22 -4.82
CA ARG A 80 3.88 15.88 -5.40
C ARG A 80 3.96 17.41 -5.27
N ASN A 81 4.47 17.92 -4.17
CA ASN A 81 4.53 19.36 -3.88
C ASN A 81 5.78 20.08 -4.41
N HIS A 82 6.84 19.35 -4.78
CA HIS A 82 8.01 19.92 -5.47
C HIS A 82 7.65 20.53 -6.85
N LEU A 83 6.47 20.21 -7.40
CA LEU A 83 5.90 20.88 -8.57
C LEU A 83 5.42 22.32 -8.30
N TYR A 84 5.28 22.74 -7.04
CA TYR A 84 4.74 24.05 -6.65
C TYR A 84 5.76 24.97 -5.95
N ILE A 85 6.97 24.48 -5.65
CA ILE A 85 8.03 25.26 -4.99
C ILE A 85 8.98 25.92 -6.03
N GLN A 86 8.74 25.70 -7.33
CA GLN A 86 9.38 26.45 -8.42
C GLN A 86 8.41 27.46 -9.03
N GLN A 87 8.03 28.48 -8.28
CA GLN A 87 7.65 29.76 -8.87
C GLN A 87 8.49 30.86 -8.19
N PRO A 88 9.12 31.74 -8.98
CA PRO A 88 10.06 32.74 -8.49
C PRO A 88 9.43 33.75 -7.52
#